data_AF-A0A7X9F471-F1
#
_entry.id   AF-A0A7X9F471-F1
#
_cell.length_a   1.000
_cell.length_b   1.000
_cell.length_c   1.000
_cell.angle_alpha   90.00
_cell.angle_beta   90.00
_cell.angle_gamma   90.00
#
_symmetry.space_group_name_H-M   'P 1'
#
loop_
_entity.id
_entity.type
_entity.pdbx_description
1 polymer ?
#
loop_
_entity_poly.entity_id
_entity_poly.type
_entity_poly.pdbx_seq_one_letter_code
_entity_poly.pdbx_strand_id
1 'polypeptide(L)'
;MAENLRTTKLNDGTDILNITGNDEWEHLQTPGYCWYLNDDKYKDIFGALYNWYSVDSEKLCPDGWHVPGYEEWTTLFSYIGNNYEVANKLRETGNTHWVNTDATVTNSTGFTALPGGWRNIENINFGDLGYAGTFWAIPELDGNLNTIMFFFQGSWEGIFFAENPNNSGLSVRCVKD
;
A
#
# COMPACT_ATOMS: atom_id res chain seq x y z
N MET A 1 -4.53 -10.65 4.62
CA MET A 1 -4.58 -11.32 3.30
C MET A 1 -3.18 -11.35 2.73
N ALA A 2 -2.85 -12.33 1.86
CA ALA A 2 -1.54 -12.40 1.21
C ALA A 2 -1.42 -11.50 -0.04
N GLU A 3 -2.53 -10.93 -0.52
CA GLU A 3 -2.61 -10.03 -1.67
C GLU A 3 -3.02 -8.61 -1.25
N ASN A 4 -2.66 -7.63 -2.09
CA ASN A 4 -3.15 -6.25 -1.94
C ASN A 4 -4.65 -6.20 -2.27
N LEU A 5 -5.38 -5.35 -1.55
CA LEU A 5 -6.82 -5.19 -1.75
C LEU A 5 -7.12 -4.60 -3.14
N ARG A 6 -8.18 -5.10 -3.76
CA ARG A 6 -8.67 -4.66 -5.09
C ARG A 6 -10.19 -4.59 -5.18
N THR A 7 -10.86 -4.46 -4.02
CA THR A 7 -12.32 -4.28 -3.98
C THR A 7 -12.71 -2.94 -4.59
N THR A 8 -13.85 -2.90 -5.25
CA THR A 8 -14.46 -1.69 -5.81
C THR A 8 -15.69 -1.27 -5.01
N LYS A 9 -15.94 -1.94 -3.87
CA LYS A 9 -17.05 -1.71 -2.97
C LYS A 9 -16.58 -1.79 -1.52
N LEU A 10 -17.17 -0.98 -0.66
CA LEU A 10 -17.08 -1.12 0.79
C LEU A 10 -17.84 -2.38 1.26
N ASN A 11 -17.59 -2.81 2.49
CA ASN A 11 -18.21 -4.01 3.07
C ASN A 11 -19.74 -3.89 3.24
N ASP A 12 -20.28 -2.67 3.23
CA ASP A 12 -21.73 -2.41 3.21
C ASP A 12 -22.35 -2.37 1.79
N GLY A 13 -21.54 -2.63 0.75
CA GLY A 13 -21.95 -2.67 -0.65
C GLY A 13 -21.88 -1.33 -1.38
N THR A 14 -21.56 -0.23 -0.69
CA THR A 14 -21.36 1.10 -1.30
C THR A 14 -20.22 1.07 -2.31
N ASP A 15 -20.43 1.66 -3.48
CA ASP A 15 -19.38 1.76 -4.51
C ASP A 15 -18.24 2.69 -4.06
N ILE A 16 -17.02 2.27 -4.37
CA ILE A 16 -15.83 3.13 -4.31
C ILE A 16 -15.64 3.71 -5.71
N LEU A 17 -15.45 5.02 -5.83
CA LEU A 17 -15.40 5.67 -7.15
C LEU A 17 -14.07 5.38 -7.86
N ASN A 18 -14.12 4.90 -9.11
CA ASN A 18 -12.92 4.75 -9.94
C ASN A 18 -12.59 6.09 -10.60
N ILE A 19 -11.63 6.82 -10.03
CA ILE A 19 -11.31 8.18 -10.49
C ILE A 19 -9.95 8.18 -11.18
N THR A 20 -9.93 8.45 -12.49
CA THR A 20 -8.70 8.46 -13.30
C THR A 20 -8.20 9.85 -13.64
N GLY A 21 -9.08 10.86 -13.59
CA GLY A 21 -8.73 12.27 -13.80
C GLY A 21 -7.94 12.83 -12.62
N ASN A 22 -6.96 13.68 -12.87
CA ASN A 22 -6.15 14.28 -11.81
C ASN A 22 -6.93 15.30 -10.99
N ASP A 23 -7.57 16.26 -11.66
CA ASP A 23 -8.36 17.31 -10.99
C ASP A 23 -9.49 16.69 -10.16
N GLU A 24 -10.18 15.67 -10.69
CA GLU A 24 -11.24 14.97 -9.97
C GLU A 24 -10.69 14.23 -8.74
N TRP A 25 -9.53 13.57 -8.87
CA TRP A 25 -8.88 12.86 -7.77
C TRP A 25 -8.42 13.80 -6.67
N GLU A 26 -7.78 14.91 -7.04
CA GLU A 26 -7.26 15.92 -6.10
C GLU A 26 -8.34 16.48 -5.18
N HIS A 27 -9.54 16.70 -5.73
CA HIS A 27 -10.67 17.31 -5.02
C HIS A 27 -11.66 16.27 -4.46
N LEU A 28 -11.38 14.97 -4.62
CA LEU A 28 -12.27 13.92 -4.17
C LEU A 28 -12.25 13.81 -2.65
N GLN A 29 -13.41 14.04 -2.01
CA GLN A 29 -13.60 13.94 -0.56
C GLN A 29 -14.44 12.71 -0.15
N THR A 30 -14.53 11.72 -1.03
CA THR A 30 -15.28 10.47 -0.84
C THR A 30 -14.40 9.27 -1.19
N PRO A 31 -14.79 8.04 -0.83
CA PRO A 31 -14.03 6.84 -1.17
C PRO A 31 -13.74 6.76 -2.68
N GLY A 32 -12.46 6.74 -3.02
CA GLY A 32 -11.96 6.65 -4.38
C GLY A 32 -10.83 5.65 -4.51
N TYR A 33 -10.76 5.00 -5.67
CA TYR A 33 -9.67 4.13 -6.06
C TYR A 33 -9.27 4.36 -7.51
N CYS A 34 -8.08 3.90 -7.87
CA CYS A 34 -7.66 3.75 -9.26
C CYS A 34 -6.70 2.55 -9.37
N TRP A 35 -6.48 2.09 -10.60
CA TRP A 35 -5.39 1.17 -10.89
C TRP A 35 -4.12 1.97 -11.18
N TYR A 36 -2.94 1.38 -10.96
CA TYR A 36 -1.69 2.03 -11.32
C TYR A 36 -1.72 2.46 -12.81
N LEU A 37 -1.28 3.69 -13.13
CA LEU A 37 -1.40 4.31 -14.46
C LEU A 37 -2.81 4.33 -15.06
N ASN A 38 -3.86 4.15 -14.25
CA ASN A 38 -5.24 3.99 -14.71
C ASN A 38 -5.42 2.83 -15.71
N ASP A 39 -4.63 1.77 -15.59
CA ASP A 39 -4.59 0.63 -16.52
C ASP A 39 -4.93 -0.68 -15.78
N ASP A 40 -5.94 -1.38 -16.27
CA ASP A 40 -6.50 -2.58 -15.62
C ASP A 40 -5.54 -3.77 -15.63
N LYS A 41 -4.51 -3.77 -16.49
CA LYS A 41 -3.49 -4.83 -16.49
C LYS A 41 -2.73 -4.93 -15.17
N TYR A 42 -2.71 -3.86 -14.37
CA TYR A 42 -2.06 -3.82 -13.06
C TYR A 42 -2.95 -4.31 -11.92
N LYS A 43 -4.26 -4.40 -12.14
CA LYS A 43 -5.26 -4.73 -11.11
C LYS A 43 -4.97 -6.04 -10.40
N ASP A 44 -4.74 -7.11 -11.17
CA ASP A 44 -4.60 -8.45 -10.62
C ASP A 44 -3.21 -8.71 -10.03
N ILE A 45 -2.25 -7.84 -10.34
CA ILE A 45 -0.87 -7.92 -9.86
C ILE A 45 -0.73 -7.09 -8.59
N PHE A 46 -1.04 -5.80 -8.64
CA PHE A 46 -0.70 -4.84 -7.60
C PHE A 46 -1.88 -4.41 -6.73
N GLY A 47 -3.11 -4.75 -7.14
CA GLY A 47 -4.32 -4.28 -6.48
C GLY A 47 -4.66 -2.82 -6.80
N ALA A 48 -5.57 -2.25 -6.02
CA ALA A 48 -6.02 -0.88 -6.17
C ALA A 48 -5.17 0.08 -5.34
N LEU A 49 -5.05 1.31 -5.85
CA LEU A 49 -4.58 2.47 -5.12
C LEU A 49 -5.78 3.23 -4.59
N TYR A 50 -5.97 3.24 -3.28
CA TYR A 50 -7.10 3.89 -2.61
C TYR A 50 -6.69 5.26 -2.07
N ASN A 51 -7.62 6.20 -2.02
CA ASN A 51 -7.44 7.43 -1.23
C ASN A 51 -7.70 7.20 0.27
N TRP A 52 -7.34 8.19 1.10
CA TRP A 52 -7.54 8.10 2.54
C TRP A 52 -9.02 7.98 2.90
N TYR A 53 -9.92 8.66 2.19
CA TYR A 53 -11.37 8.58 2.44
C TYR A 53 -11.93 7.15 2.29
N SER A 54 -11.29 6.30 1.48
CA SER A 54 -11.65 4.89 1.42
C SER A 54 -11.24 4.16 2.70
N VAL A 55 -10.04 4.42 3.21
CA VAL A 55 -9.52 3.82 4.44
C VAL A 55 -10.30 4.30 5.67
N ASP A 56 -10.50 5.61 5.78
CA ASP A 56 -11.23 6.30 6.85
C ASP A 56 -12.72 5.94 6.93
N SER A 57 -13.26 5.27 5.89
CA SER A 57 -14.62 4.75 5.93
C SER A 57 -14.82 3.63 6.97
N GLU A 58 -13.73 3.03 7.47
CA GLU A 58 -13.71 1.84 8.33
C GLU A 58 -14.38 0.60 7.71
N LYS A 59 -14.69 0.67 6.42
CA LYS A 59 -15.49 -0.34 5.69
C LYS A 59 -14.78 -0.89 4.47
N LEU A 60 -13.53 -0.50 4.26
CA LEU A 60 -12.76 -0.90 3.08
C LEU A 60 -12.42 -2.40 3.10
N CYS A 61 -12.10 -2.92 4.28
CA CYS A 61 -11.80 -4.33 4.48
C CYS A 61 -13.08 -5.17 4.64
N PRO A 62 -13.08 -6.45 4.21
CA PRO A 62 -14.19 -7.37 4.46
C PRO A 62 -14.46 -7.56 5.96
N ASP A 63 -15.67 -8.01 6.30
CA ASP A 63 -16.03 -8.31 7.70
C ASP A 63 -15.01 -9.26 8.38
N GLY A 64 -14.59 -8.92 9.60
CA GLY A 64 -13.56 -9.64 10.36
C GLY A 64 -12.13 -9.34 9.93
N TRP A 65 -11.93 -8.28 9.14
CA TRP A 65 -10.63 -7.77 8.76
C TRP A 65 -10.59 -6.25 8.88
N HIS A 66 -9.41 -5.69 9.13
CA HIS A 66 -9.20 -4.25 9.21
C HIS A 66 -7.91 -3.82 8.48
N VAL A 67 -7.78 -2.50 8.25
CA VAL A 67 -6.54 -1.90 7.76
C VAL A 67 -5.56 -1.83 8.93
N PRO A 68 -4.34 -2.37 8.80
CA PRO A 68 -3.40 -2.45 9.91
C PRO A 68 -3.01 -1.07 10.41
N GLY A 69 -2.97 -0.93 11.74
CA GLY A 69 -2.45 0.24 12.42
C GLY A 69 -0.92 0.25 12.50
N TYR A 70 -0.39 1.38 12.92
CA TYR A 70 1.03 1.58 13.15
C TYR A 70 1.64 0.53 14.11
N GLU A 71 0.96 0.23 15.22
CA GLU A 71 1.44 -0.77 16.20
C GLU A 71 1.50 -2.19 15.62
N GLU A 72 0.55 -2.55 14.75
CA GLU A 72 0.52 -3.87 14.12
C GLU A 72 1.63 -4.04 13.09
N TRP A 73 1.89 -3.01 12.29
CA TRP A 73 3.06 -2.97 11.41
C TRP A 73 4.36 -3.06 12.20
N THR A 74 4.49 -2.29 13.27
CA THR A 74 5.66 -2.32 14.15
C THR A 74 5.84 -3.71 14.77
N THR A 75 4.74 -4.33 15.20
CA THR A 75 4.72 -5.69 15.73
C THR A 75 5.22 -6.68 14.68
N LEU A 76 4.68 -6.63 13.46
CA LEU A 76 5.13 -7.46 12.33
C LEU A 76 6.64 -7.32 12.09
N PHE A 77 7.19 -6.11 12.14
CA PHE A 77 8.62 -5.86 11.91
C PHE A 77 9.49 -6.33 13.07
N SER A 78 9.05 -6.12 14.31
CA SER A 78 9.81 -6.43 15.53
C SER A 78 10.17 -7.92 15.66
N TYR A 79 9.33 -8.81 15.11
CA TYR A 79 9.58 -10.25 15.13
C TYR A 79 10.67 -10.70 14.15
N ILE A 80 11.06 -9.84 13.20
CA ILE A 80 11.81 -10.29 12.02
C ILE A 80 13.31 -9.96 12.09
N GLY A 81 13.69 -8.79 12.65
CA GLY A 81 15.08 -8.37 12.78
C GLY A 81 15.30 -6.88 12.53
N ASN A 82 16.46 -6.52 11.96
CA ASN A 82 16.72 -5.15 11.51
C ASN A 82 15.95 -4.83 10.21
N ASN A 83 15.83 -3.54 9.86
CA ASN A 83 15.00 -3.07 8.74
C ASN A 83 15.27 -3.80 7.40
N TYR A 84 16.54 -4.06 7.07
CA TYR A 84 16.91 -4.78 5.84
C TYR A 84 16.47 -6.24 5.87
N GLU A 85 16.72 -6.95 6.98
CA GLU A 85 16.26 -8.34 7.15
C GLU A 85 14.74 -8.44 7.11
N VAL A 86 14.05 -7.48 7.74
CA VAL A 86 12.59 -7.37 7.74
C VAL A 86 12.07 -7.27 6.32
N ALA A 87 12.59 -6.32 5.55
CA ALA A 87 12.17 -6.14 4.18
C ALA A 87 12.44 -7.36 3.30
N ASN A 88 13.62 -7.98 3.42
CA ASN A 88 13.99 -9.15 2.63
C ASN A 88 13.11 -10.38 2.92
N LYS A 89 12.59 -10.50 4.14
CA LYS A 89 11.67 -11.59 4.53
C LYS A 89 10.20 -11.29 4.22
N LEU A 90 9.85 -10.04 3.93
CA LEU A 90 8.47 -9.61 3.60
C LEU A 90 8.24 -9.43 2.10
N ARG A 91 9.25 -9.02 1.32
CA ARG A 91 9.12 -8.75 -0.13
C ARG A 91 8.94 -10.02 -0.95
N GLU A 92 8.26 -9.89 -2.09
CA GLU A 92 8.26 -10.91 -3.14
C GLU A 92 9.70 -11.29 -3.54
N THR A 93 9.95 -12.59 -3.70
CA THR A 93 11.25 -13.12 -4.17
C THR A 93 11.40 -12.98 -5.67
N GLY A 94 12.64 -12.74 -6.11
CA GLY A 94 12.98 -12.69 -7.54
C GLY A 94 12.58 -11.37 -8.20
N ASN A 95 12.93 -11.24 -9.47
CA ASN A 95 12.82 -9.98 -10.22
C ASN A 95 11.57 -9.94 -11.12
N THR A 96 10.50 -10.64 -10.76
CA THR A 96 9.27 -10.64 -11.57
C THR A 96 8.64 -9.24 -11.58
N HIS A 97 8.48 -8.62 -10.41
CA HIS A 97 7.94 -7.28 -10.29
C HIS A 97 8.92 -6.27 -9.71
N TRP A 98 9.73 -6.68 -8.73
CA TRP A 98 10.80 -5.84 -8.21
C TRP A 98 11.93 -5.72 -9.22
N VAL A 99 12.37 -4.49 -9.52
CA VAL A 99 13.46 -4.25 -10.47
C VAL A 99 14.79 -4.77 -9.92
N ASN A 100 14.99 -4.67 -8.60
CA ASN A 100 16.21 -5.11 -7.92
C ASN A 100 15.87 -5.99 -6.71
N THR A 101 16.08 -7.29 -6.87
CA THR A 101 16.18 -8.27 -5.79
C THR A 101 17.48 -9.05 -5.92
N ASP A 102 18.00 -9.48 -4.78
CA ASP A 102 19.15 -10.38 -4.71
C ASP A 102 18.77 -11.68 -3.96
N ALA A 103 19.74 -12.58 -3.80
CA ALA A 103 19.54 -13.89 -3.17
C ALA A 103 19.18 -13.81 -1.67
N THR A 104 19.24 -12.63 -1.05
CA THR A 104 18.89 -12.44 0.37
C THR A 104 17.40 -12.19 0.57
N VAL A 105 16.65 -11.85 -0.49
CA VAL A 105 15.18 -11.73 -0.46
C VAL A 105 14.57 -13.12 -0.47
N THR A 106 13.86 -13.49 0.60
CA THR A 106 13.36 -14.86 0.83
C THR A 106 11.85 -14.97 0.93
N ASN A 107 11.14 -13.87 1.19
CA ASN A 107 9.70 -13.88 1.48
C ASN A 107 9.31 -14.93 2.55
N SER A 108 10.18 -15.21 3.53
CA SER A 108 9.98 -16.32 4.47
C SER A 108 8.73 -16.16 5.34
N THR A 109 8.15 -14.95 5.40
CA THR A 109 6.90 -14.65 6.11
C THR A 109 5.65 -14.98 5.30
N GLY A 110 5.77 -15.12 3.97
CA GLY A 110 4.64 -15.23 3.05
C GLY A 110 3.87 -13.92 2.83
N PHE A 111 4.32 -12.80 3.40
CA PHE A 111 3.65 -11.50 3.25
C PHE A 111 3.59 -11.06 1.78
N THR A 112 4.67 -11.30 1.03
CA THR A 112 4.75 -11.03 -0.42
C THR A 112 4.47 -9.56 -0.75
N ALA A 113 5.22 -8.62 -0.15
CA ALA A 113 5.12 -7.20 -0.49
C ALA A 113 5.50 -6.99 -1.97
N LEU A 114 4.59 -6.34 -2.71
CA LEU A 114 4.73 -6.07 -4.14
C LEU A 114 5.05 -4.60 -4.38
N PRO A 115 5.85 -4.27 -5.42
CA PRO A 115 6.24 -2.91 -5.72
C PRO A 115 5.20 -2.20 -6.61
N GLY A 116 3.97 -2.09 -6.10
CA GLY A 116 2.84 -1.54 -6.83
C GLY A 116 2.89 -0.02 -7.06
N GLY A 117 3.91 0.65 -6.52
CA GLY A 117 4.04 2.10 -6.60
C GLY A 117 2.95 2.82 -5.80
N TRP A 118 2.71 4.06 -6.20
CA TRP A 118 1.74 4.95 -5.59
C TRP A 118 1.21 5.97 -6.61
N ARG A 119 0.13 6.66 -6.23
CA ARG A 119 -0.39 7.86 -6.91
C ARG A 119 -0.26 9.07 -5.98
N ASN A 120 0.25 10.18 -6.51
CA ASN A 120 0.30 11.46 -5.84
C ASN A 120 -0.17 12.53 -6.84
N ILE A 121 -0.54 13.70 -6.33
CA ILE A 121 -0.87 14.89 -7.11
C ILE A 121 0.31 15.87 -7.18
N GLU A 122 1.30 15.76 -6.28
CA GLU A 122 2.46 16.64 -6.25
C GLU A 122 3.49 16.24 -7.31
N ASN A 123 3.47 16.93 -8.46
CA ASN A 123 4.45 16.86 -9.56
C ASN A 123 4.51 15.54 -10.37
N ILE A 124 4.08 14.41 -9.81
CA ILE A 124 4.14 13.08 -10.43
C ILE A 124 2.83 12.33 -10.14
N ASN A 125 2.07 12.03 -11.19
CA ASN A 125 0.77 11.34 -11.07
C ASN A 125 0.92 9.92 -10.51
N PHE A 126 1.94 9.17 -10.95
CA PHE A 126 2.20 7.80 -10.52
C PHE A 126 3.71 7.58 -10.41
N GLY A 127 4.16 6.94 -9.33
CA GLY A 127 5.57 6.79 -9.01
C GLY A 127 5.96 5.39 -8.54
N ASP A 128 7.24 5.10 -8.70
CA ASP A 128 7.97 3.98 -8.08
C ASP A 128 7.46 2.56 -8.34
N LEU A 129 6.72 2.32 -9.44
CA LEU A 129 6.45 0.95 -9.87
C LEU A 129 7.75 0.17 -10.02
N GLY A 130 7.80 -1.02 -9.41
CA GLY A 130 8.99 -1.87 -9.40
C GLY A 130 10.06 -1.49 -8.37
N TYR A 131 9.90 -0.35 -7.69
CA TYR A 131 10.85 0.16 -6.68
C TYR A 131 10.23 0.40 -5.31
N ALA A 132 8.91 0.60 -5.22
CA ALA A 132 8.22 0.84 -3.96
C ALA A 132 6.91 0.07 -3.84
N GLY A 133 6.69 -0.52 -2.67
CA GLY A 133 5.37 -0.96 -2.21
C GLY A 133 4.90 -0.02 -1.11
N THR A 134 3.89 0.81 -1.37
CA THR A 134 3.43 1.84 -0.44
C THR A 134 2.01 1.54 0.03
N PHE A 135 1.83 1.47 1.34
CA PHE A 135 0.61 1.02 1.99
C PHE A 135 0.07 2.07 2.96
N TRP A 136 -1.25 2.25 2.96
CA TRP A 136 -1.90 2.95 4.07
C TRP A 136 -1.76 2.16 5.38
N ALA A 137 -1.64 2.91 6.47
CA ALA A 137 -1.72 2.43 7.84
C ALA A 137 -2.58 3.38 8.67
N ILE A 138 -3.28 2.83 9.67
CA ILE A 138 -4.00 3.67 10.63
C ILE A 138 -2.99 4.30 11.59
N PRO A 139 -2.90 5.64 11.69
CA PRO A 139 -1.97 6.31 12.59
C PRO A 139 -2.33 6.04 14.06
N GLU A 140 -1.34 6.15 14.95
CA GLU A 140 -1.58 6.16 16.40
C GLU A 140 -2.43 7.38 16.80
N LEU A 141 -3.05 7.31 17.98
CA LEU A 141 -3.73 8.47 18.58
C LEU A 141 -2.72 9.62 18.69
N ASP A 142 -3.06 10.78 18.11
CA ASP A 142 -2.20 11.98 18.00
C ASP A 142 -0.98 11.86 17.06
N GLY A 143 -0.86 10.77 16.30
CA GLY A 143 0.17 10.59 15.26
C GLY A 143 -0.28 11.05 13.87
N ASN A 144 0.70 11.32 13.00
CA ASN A 144 0.48 11.69 11.58
C ASN A 144 1.05 10.66 10.58
N LEU A 145 1.71 9.60 11.07
CA LEU A 145 2.29 8.57 10.22
C LEU A 145 1.21 7.59 9.75
N ASN A 146 0.69 7.84 8.56
CA ASN A 146 -0.39 7.07 7.94
C ASN A 146 0.11 6.14 6.81
N THR A 147 1.43 6.04 6.60
CA THR A 147 2.00 5.29 5.48
C THR A 147 3.15 4.40 5.89
N ILE A 148 3.19 3.19 5.33
CA ILE A 148 4.34 2.28 5.31
C ILE A 148 4.85 2.15 3.89
N MET A 149 6.12 2.44 3.66
CA MET A 149 6.75 2.35 2.36
C MET A 149 7.91 1.36 2.38
N PHE A 150 7.81 0.32 1.57
CA PHE A 150 8.91 -0.59 1.23
C PHE A 150 9.62 -0.03 0.01
N PHE A 151 10.77 0.63 0.17
CA PHE A 151 11.47 1.32 -0.91
C PHE A 151 12.84 0.68 -1.16
N PHE A 152 13.14 0.33 -2.43
CA PHE A 152 14.34 -0.40 -2.81
C PHE A 152 14.94 0.16 -4.10
N GLN A 153 15.53 1.35 -3.99
CA GLN A 153 16.20 2.00 -5.11
C GLN A 153 17.42 2.81 -4.67
N GLY A 154 18.58 2.48 -5.24
CA GLY A 154 19.80 3.25 -5.05
C GLY A 154 20.37 3.11 -3.64
N SER A 155 20.74 4.22 -3.00
CA SER A 155 21.32 4.22 -1.66
C SER A 155 20.29 4.28 -0.53
N TRP A 156 18.99 4.35 -0.87
CA TRP A 156 17.89 4.38 0.08
C TRP A 156 17.10 3.09 -0.08
N GLU A 157 17.31 2.16 0.84
CA GLU A 157 16.64 0.87 0.84
C GLU A 157 16.13 0.53 2.23
N GLY A 158 14.89 0.07 2.34
CA GLY A 158 14.30 -0.30 3.60
C GLY A 158 12.79 -0.04 3.68
N ILE A 159 12.29 -0.14 4.90
CA ILE A 159 10.93 0.18 5.27
C ILE A 159 10.93 1.53 5.98
N PHE A 160 10.04 2.40 5.54
CA PHE A 160 9.92 3.77 6.03
C PHE A 160 8.49 4.02 6.48
N PHE A 161 8.35 4.75 7.58
CA PHE A 161 7.08 5.34 7.99
C PHE A 161 7.03 6.76 7.47
N ALA A 162 5.90 7.16 6.91
CA ALA A 162 5.72 8.48 6.32
C ALA A 162 4.31 9.02 6.58
N GLU A 163 4.18 10.33 6.43
CA GLU A 163 2.91 11.02 6.30
C GLU A 163 2.66 11.28 4.80
N ASN A 164 1.46 10.95 4.34
CA ASN A 164 0.99 11.29 2.99
C ASN A 164 -0.34 12.04 3.06
N PRO A 165 -0.60 12.96 2.11
CA PRO A 165 -1.87 13.69 2.07
C PRO A 165 -3.04 12.75 1.77
N ASN A 166 -4.24 13.13 2.22
CA ASN A 166 -5.46 12.31 2.11
C ASN A 166 -5.86 11.95 0.68
N ASN A 167 -5.41 12.73 -0.30
CA ASN A 167 -5.60 12.49 -1.72
C ASN A 167 -4.42 11.76 -2.38
N SER A 168 -3.54 11.11 -1.61
CA SER A 168 -2.64 10.10 -2.18
C SER A 168 -3.41 8.86 -2.57
N GLY A 169 -2.90 8.08 -3.53
CA GLY A 169 -3.42 6.75 -3.86
C GLY A 169 -2.42 5.69 -3.48
N LEU A 170 -2.67 4.97 -2.38
CA LEU A 170 -1.75 3.95 -1.85
C LEU A 170 -2.44 2.58 -1.79
N SER A 171 -1.63 1.53 -1.78
CA SER A 171 -2.14 0.16 -1.63
C SER A 171 -2.72 -0.06 -0.23
N VAL A 172 -3.61 -1.03 -0.09
CA VAL A 172 -4.13 -1.47 1.22
C VAL A 172 -3.94 -2.97 1.35
N ARG A 173 -3.56 -3.42 2.55
CA ARG A 173 -3.59 -4.83 2.93
C ARG A 173 -4.41 -4.99 4.19
N CYS A 174 -5.47 -5.79 4.11
CA CYS A 174 -6.28 -6.08 5.29
C CYS A 174 -5.64 -7.18 6.14
N VAL A 175 -5.61 -7.00 7.45
CA VAL A 175 -5.22 -7.99 8.46
C VAL A 175 -6.46 -8.51 9.17
N LYS A 176 -6.40 -9.72 9.71
CA LYS A 176 -7.55 -10.36 10.33
C LYS A 176 -7.60 -9.96 11.80
N ASP A 177 -8.80 -9.69 12.30
CA ASP A 177 -9.06 -9.45 13.73
C ASP A 177 -8.72 -10.67 14.60
#